data_AF-A0A1C4N911-F1
#
_entry.id   AF-A0A1C4N911-F1
#
_cell.length_a   1.000
_cell.length_b   1.000
_cell.length_c   1.000
_cell.angle_alpha   90.00
_cell.angle_beta   90.00
_cell.angle_gamma   90.00
#
_symmetry.space_group_name_H-M   'P 1'
#
loop_
_entity.id
_entity.type
_entity.pdbx_description
1 polymer ?
#
loop_
_entity_poly.entity_id
_entity_poly.type
_entity_poly.pdbx_seq_one_letter_code
_entity_poly.pdbx_strand_id
1 'polypeptide(L)'
;MFDRWWGAGRRQTRIRLFEECVALLLGVPAAGERLGLQPFTSLVVEADGAIEQVDALKSAYEGAAATGLDVFRHSFDDALAHPGVAARQAGLAALAGTCRACALVAVCGGGHYAHRYRAPDGFRNPSVYCADLAHLVRHVSARLRTAAGPRPSGKADR
;
A
#
# COMPACT_ATOMS: atom_id res chain seq x y z
N MET A 1 -14.57 -12.94 6.21
CA MET A 1 -15.08 -11.61 5.79
C MET A 1 -15.02 -11.42 4.28
N PHE A 2 -13.85 -11.60 3.64
CA PHE A 2 -13.72 -11.48 2.17
C PHE A 2 -14.73 -12.36 1.41
N ASP A 3 -14.91 -13.63 1.77
CA ASP A 3 -15.83 -14.53 1.05
C ASP A 3 -17.28 -14.05 1.06
N ARG A 4 -17.73 -13.49 2.19
CA ARG A 4 -19.07 -12.91 2.31
C ARG A 4 -19.22 -11.69 1.40
N TRP A 5 -18.19 -10.85 1.34
CA TRP A 5 -18.17 -9.68 0.47
C TRP A 5 -18.12 -10.08 -1.02
N TRP A 6 -17.29 -11.07 -1.37
CA TRP A 6 -17.10 -11.55 -2.73
C TRP A 6 -18.32 -12.31 -3.28
N GLY A 7 -18.95 -13.13 -2.44
CA GLY A 7 -20.13 -13.94 -2.80
C GLY A 7 -21.46 -13.18 -2.71
N ALA A 8 -21.46 -11.92 -2.28
CA ALA A 8 -22.68 -11.13 -2.25
C ALA A 8 -23.14 -10.83 -3.69
N GLY A 9 -24.31 -11.34 -4.10
CA GLY A 9 -24.86 -11.13 -5.44
C GLY A 9 -25.05 -9.65 -5.82
N ARG A 10 -25.15 -8.76 -4.83
CA ARG A 10 -24.97 -7.32 -4.98
C ARG A 10 -23.97 -6.80 -3.94
N ARG A 11 -22.97 -6.04 -4.38
CA ARG A 11 -22.01 -5.35 -3.49
C ARG A 11 -22.68 -4.12 -2.86
N GLN A 12 -23.28 -4.31 -1.69
CA GLN A 12 -23.88 -3.22 -0.91
C GLN A 12 -22.82 -2.38 -0.18
N THR A 13 -21.73 -3.01 0.26
CA THR A 13 -20.63 -2.35 0.97
C THR A 13 -19.37 -2.35 0.14
N ARG A 14 -18.75 -1.19 0.00
CA ARG A 14 -17.42 -1.05 -0.59
C ARG A 14 -16.36 -1.25 0.49
N ILE A 15 -15.47 -2.22 0.28
CA ILE A 15 -14.33 -2.45 1.16
C ILE A 15 -13.08 -2.21 0.33
N ARG A 16 -12.54 -0.99 0.43
CA ARG A 16 -11.43 -0.51 -0.41
C ARG A 16 -10.22 -1.45 -0.39
N LEU A 17 -9.88 -2.01 0.78
CA LEU A 17 -8.79 -3.00 0.90
C LEU A 17 -9.01 -4.24 -0.01
N PHE A 18 -10.25 -4.73 -0.10
CA PHE A 18 -10.58 -5.88 -0.93
C PHE A 18 -10.61 -5.51 -2.41
N GLU A 19 -11.18 -4.34 -2.75
CA GLU A 19 -11.17 -3.80 -4.12
C GLU A 19 -9.74 -3.62 -4.63
N GLU A 20 -8.84 -3.01 -3.83
CA GLU A 20 -7.43 -2.80 -4.18
C GLU A 20 -6.65 -4.10 -4.30
N CYS A 21 -6.86 -5.05 -3.38
CA CYS A 21 -6.23 -6.36 -3.45
C CYS A 21 -6.63 -7.11 -4.74
N VAL A 22 -7.92 -7.08 -5.10
CA VAL A 22 -8.42 -7.68 -6.36
C VAL A 22 -7.83 -6.95 -7.56
N ALA A 23 -7.83 -5.62 -7.59
CA ALA A 23 -7.28 -4.82 -8.68
C ALA A 23 -5.80 -5.17 -8.93
N LEU A 24 -4.97 -5.16 -7.89
CA LEU A 24 -3.55 -5.47 -7.97
C LEU A 24 -3.28 -6.92 -8.43
N LEU A 25 -4.08 -7.88 -7.96
CA LEU A 25 -3.99 -9.28 -8.41
C LEU A 25 -4.40 -9.46 -9.88
N LEU A 26 -5.18 -8.53 -10.43
CA LEU A 26 -5.55 -8.48 -11.84
C LEU A 26 -4.63 -7.57 -12.67
N GLY A 27 -3.55 -7.03 -12.08
CA GLY A 27 -2.60 -6.14 -12.76
C GLY A 27 -3.09 -4.70 -12.95
N VAL A 28 -4.20 -4.33 -12.31
CA VAL A 28 -4.71 -2.95 -12.31
C VAL A 28 -4.05 -2.18 -11.16
N PRO A 29 -3.47 -0.99 -11.41
CA PRO A 29 -2.92 -0.16 -10.34
C PRO A 29 -3.97 0.18 -9.27
N ALA A 30 -3.57 0.13 -8.00
CA ALA A 30 -4.36 0.64 -6.88
C ALA A 30 -3.87 2.04 -6.49
N ALA A 31 -4.80 2.95 -6.21
CA ALA A 31 -4.53 4.35 -5.85
C ALA A 31 -4.52 4.60 -4.32
N GLY A 32 -4.34 3.55 -3.51
CA GLY A 32 -4.33 3.65 -2.05
C GLY A 32 -2.94 3.59 -1.45
N GLU A 33 -2.84 4.00 -0.18
CA GLU A 33 -1.59 3.94 0.60
C GLU A 33 -1.33 2.57 1.26
N ARG A 34 -2.33 1.67 1.23
CA ARG A 34 -2.32 0.45 2.04
C ARG A 34 -1.68 -0.73 1.33
N LEU A 35 -1.85 -0.84 0.02
CA LEU A 35 -1.41 -1.95 -0.82
C LEU A 35 -0.75 -1.44 -2.09
N GLY A 36 0.09 -2.28 -2.68
CA GLY A 36 0.81 -1.98 -3.92
C GLY A 36 2.08 -1.14 -3.72
N LEU A 37 2.84 -1.03 -4.79
CA LEU A 37 4.11 -0.30 -4.84
C LEU A 37 3.99 1.07 -5.51
N GLN A 38 2.76 1.50 -5.83
CA GLN A 38 2.56 2.78 -6.48
C GLN A 38 3.06 3.92 -5.58
N PRO A 39 3.74 4.92 -6.15
CA PRO A 39 4.21 6.05 -5.38
C PRO A 39 3.02 6.71 -4.69
N PHE A 40 3.16 6.97 -3.39
CA PHE A 40 2.11 7.62 -2.63
C PHE A 40 2.25 9.14 -2.75
N THR A 41 1.25 9.80 -3.33
CA THR A 41 1.29 11.23 -3.67
C THR A 41 0.25 12.01 -2.88
N SER A 42 0.38 12.06 -1.55
CA SER A 42 -0.42 12.94 -0.71
C SER A 42 0.38 13.49 0.47
N LEU A 43 0.00 14.69 0.89
CA LEU A 43 0.50 15.46 2.02
C LEU A 43 -0.71 15.94 2.82
N VAL A 44 -0.47 16.37 4.06
CA VAL A 44 -1.46 16.98 4.94
C VAL A 44 -1.09 18.45 5.13
N VAL A 45 -2.10 19.32 5.17
CA VAL A 45 -1.94 20.72 5.58
C VAL A 45 -2.67 20.88 6.90
N GLU A 46 -1.93 21.18 7.95
CA GLU A 46 -2.46 21.40 9.29
C GLU A 46 -3.16 22.77 9.40
N ALA A 47 -3.94 22.93 10.46
CA ALA A 47 -4.72 24.15 10.70
C ALA A 47 -3.86 25.42 10.84
N ASP A 48 -2.59 25.28 11.24
CA ASP A 48 -1.61 26.36 11.33
C ASP A 48 -0.81 26.58 10.03
N GLY A 49 -1.11 25.81 8.99
CA GLY A 49 -0.43 25.87 7.68
C GLY A 49 0.80 24.98 7.57
N ALA A 50 1.16 24.19 8.60
CA ALA A 50 2.25 23.22 8.48
C ALA A 50 1.93 22.17 7.40
N ILE A 51 2.94 21.86 6.59
CA ILE A 51 2.87 20.77 5.60
C ILE A 51 3.44 19.52 6.26
N GLU A 52 2.64 18.46 6.37
CA GLU A 52 3.07 17.20 6.94
C GLU A 52 3.00 16.06 5.92
N GLN A 53 3.71 14.99 6.22
CA GLN A 53 3.42 13.67 5.65
C GLN A 53 2.04 13.18 6.16
N VAL A 54 1.58 12.03 5.69
CA VAL A 54 0.26 11.50 6.10
C VAL A 54 0.11 11.34 7.61
N ASP A 55 -1.07 11.66 8.11
CA ASP A 55 -1.43 11.57 9.54
C ASP A 55 -1.14 10.22 10.17
N ALA A 56 -1.25 9.14 9.39
CA ALA A 56 -0.96 7.80 9.88
C ALA A 56 0.47 7.67 10.45
N LEU A 57 1.42 8.51 10.03
CA LEU A 57 2.77 8.53 10.59
C LEU A 57 2.82 9.02 12.03
N LYS A 58 1.87 9.84 12.50
CA LYS A 58 1.80 10.28 13.90
C LYS A 58 1.67 9.10 14.88
N SER A 59 1.23 7.93 14.40
CA SER A 59 1.19 6.69 15.20
C SER A 59 2.55 6.02 15.41
N ALA A 60 3.58 6.39 14.64
CA ALA A 60 4.88 5.73 14.68
C ALA A 60 5.75 6.23 15.85
N TYR A 61 5.87 7.55 15.97
CA TYR A 61 6.57 8.26 17.05
C TYR A 61 6.27 9.76 16.95
N GLU A 62 6.60 10.50 18.01
CA GLU A 62 6.40 11.94 18.07
C GLU A 62 7.16 12.67 16.94
N GLY A 63 6.47 13.54 16.20
CA GLY A 63 7.06 14.28 15.08
C GLY A 63 7.33 13.45 13.81
N ALA A 64 6.88 12.19 13.74
CA ALA A 64 7.13 11.34 12.56
C ALA A 64 6.54 11.87 11.24
N ALA A 65 5.44 12.63 11.31
CA ALA A 65 4.81 13.23 10.15
C ALA A 65 5.40 14.59 9.75
N ALA A 66 6.10 15.26 10.68
CA ALA A 66 6.60 16.61 10.47
C ALA A 66 7.60 16.68 9.31
N THR A 67 7.46 17.72 8.49
CA THR A 67 8.45 18.05 7.43
C THR A 67 9.25 19.31 7.75
N GLY A 68 8.75 20.14 8.69
CA GLY A 68 9.30 21.47 8.97
C GLY A 68 8.93 22.53 7.93
N LEU A 69 8.08 22.19 6.96
CA LEU A 69 7.61 23.10 5.91
C LEU A 69 6.23 23.67 6.25
N ASP A 70 5.89 24.79 5.62
CA ASP A 70 4.61 25.47 5.77
C ASP A 70 4.17 26.12 4.45
N VAL A 71 2.86 26.24 4.26
CA VAL A 71 2.24 26.76 3.02
C VAL A 71 2.49 28.25 2.77
N PHE A 72 3.00 28.99 3.75
CA PHE A 72 3.27 30.43 3.60
C PHE A 72 4.66 30.70 3.04
N ARG A 73 5.59 29.76 3.20
CA ARG A 73 7.01 29.93 2.84
C ARG A 73 7.52 28.89 1.84
N HIS A 74 6.85 27.75 1.71
CA HIS A 74 7.35 26.62 0.94
C HIS A 74 6.34 26.19 -0.14
N SER A 75 6.87 25.67 -1.24
CA SER A 75 6.10 25.04 -2.30
C SER A 75 5.83 23.56 -1.98
N PHE A 76 4.88 22.94 -2.68
CA PHE A 76 4.71 21.49 -2.60
C PHE A 76 5.86 20.71 -3.26
N ASP A 77 6.63 21.34 -4.14
CA ASP A 77 7.84 20.73 -4.70
C ASP A 77 8.94 20.61 -3.63
N ASP A 78 9.03 21.57 -2.71
CA ASP A 78 9.91 21.47 -1.54
C ASP A 78 9.51 20.28 -0.65
N ALA A 79 8.21 20.03 -0.50
CA ALA A 79 7.70 18.87 0.23
C ALA A 79 8.01 17.55 -0.47
N LEU A 80 8.00 17.50 -1.81
CA LEU A 80 8.42 16.31 -2.57
C LEU A 80 9.91 15.99 -2.38
N ALA A 81 10.75 17.00 -2.19
CA ALA A 81 12.18 16.83 -1.92
C ALA A 81 12.48 16.39 -0.48
N HIS A 82 11.51 16.45 0.44
CA HIS A 82 11.72 16.05 1.84
C HIS A 82 12.11 14.56 1.95
N PRO A 83 13.16 14.19 2.72
CA PRO A 83 13.64 12.80 2.78
C PRO A 83 12.58 11.76 3.16
N GLY A 84 11.66 12.11 4.08
CA GLY A 84 10.56 11.24 4.48
C GLY A 84 9.55 10.98 3.36
N VAL A 85 9.32 11.99 2.50
CA VAL A 85 8.42 11.89 1.34
C VAL A 85 9.11 11.11 0.22
N ALA A 86 10.37 11.45 -0.09
CA ALA A 86 11.18 10.77 -1.11
C ALA A 86 11.34 9.27 -0.83
N ALA A 87 11.50 8.88 0.45
CA ALA A 87 11.58 7.48 0.85
C ALA A 87 10.34 6.66 0.42
N ARG A 88 9.16 7.28 0.33
CA ARG A 88 7.91 6.64 -0.12
C ARG A 88 7.77 6.61 -1.64
N GLN A 89 8.51 7.44 -2.37
CA GLN A 89 8.56 7.43 -3.84
C GLN A 89 9.48 6.33 -4.38
N ALA A 90 10.46 5.88 -3.58
CA ALA A 90 11.46 4.89 -3.99
C ALA A 90 10.92 3.45 -4.18
N GLY A 91 9.64 3.21 -3.91
CA GLY A 91 8.97 1.93 -4.16
C GLY A 91 9.69 0.73 -3.52
N LEU A 92 10.00 -0.28 -4.34
CA LEU A 92 10.63 -1.53 -3.90
C LEU A 92 12.01 -1.31 -3.24
N ALA A 93 12.78 -0.29 -3.66
CA ALA A 93 14.12 -0.02 -3.14
C ALA A 93 14.12 0.46 -1.67
N ALA A 94 12.99 1.04 -1.23
CA ALA A 94 12.80 1.47 0.16
C ALA A 94 12.48 0.32 1.13
N LEU A 95 12.22 -0.89 0.64
CA LEU A 95 11.74 -2.00 1.46
C LEU A 95 12.88 -2.82 2.09
N ALA A 96 12.54 -3.51 3.19
CA ALA A 96 13.39 -4.51 3.83
C ALA A 96 13.82 -5.61 2.84
N GLY A 97 14.96 -6.26 3.09
CA GLY A 97 15.46 -7.35 2.24
C GLY A 97 14.46 -8.49 2.05
N THR A 98 13.74 -8.86 3.11
CA THR A 98 12.70 -9.90 3.08
C THR A 98 11.52 -9.51 2.19
N CYS A 99 11.09 -8.25 2.21
CA CYS A 99 10.03 -7.76 1.33
C CYS A 99 10.49 -7.73 -0.13
N ARG A 100 11.74 -7.32 -0.40
CA ARG A 100 12.30 -7.31 -1.77
C ARG A 100 12.38 -8.70 -2.39
N ALA A 101 12.56 -9.74 -1.58
CA ALA A 101 12.56 -11.14 -2.01
C ALA A 101 11.18 -11.81 -2.00
N CYS A 102 10.13 -11.12 -1.54
CA CYS A 102 8.81 -11.72 -1.33
C CYS A 102 7.97 -11.73 -2.61
N ALA A 103 7.47 -12.90 -3.01
CA ALA A 103 6.62 -13.05 -4.20
C ALA A 103 5.29 -12.27 -4.14
N LEU A 104 4.85 -11.85 -2.95
CA LEU A 104 3.60 -11.09 -2.76
C LEU A 104 3.81 -9.57 -2.79
N VAL A 105 5.05 -9.10 -2.88
CA VAL A 105 5.40 -7.68 -2.67
C VAL A 105 4.75 -6.73 -3.68
N ALA A 106 4.54 -7.20 -4.92
CA ALA A 106 3.84 -6.42 -5.94
C ALA A 106 2.39 -6.09 -5.55
N VAL A 107 1.76 -6.92 -4.71
CA VAL A 107 0.39 -6.72 -4.21
C VAL A 107 0.40 -6.04 -2.84
N CYS A 108 1.23 -6.48 -1.89
CA CYS A 108 1.17 -5.91 -0.54
C CYS A 108 1.97 -4.61 -0.36
N GLY A 109 2.96 -4.33 -1.22
CA GLY A 109 3.80 -3.12 -1.10
C GLY A 109 4.73 -3.08 0.12
N GLY A 110 4.85 -4.20 0.85
CA GLY A 110 5.46 -4.21 2.19
C GLY A 110 4.53 -3.72 3.31
N GLY A 111 3.24 -3.52 3.00
CA GLY A 111 2.23 -2.98 3.91
C GLY A 111 2.33 -1.47 4.10
N HIS A 112 1.37 -0.93 4.84
CA HIS A 112 1.27 0.50 5.13
C HIS A 112 2.53 1.05 5.80
N TYR A 113 3.00 2.23 5.38
CA TYR A 113 4.30 2.79 5.78
C TYR A 113 4.49 2.90 7.29
N ALA A 114 3.50 3.46 8.00
CA ALA A 114 3.53 3.59 9.46
C ALA A 114 3.71 2.26 10.20
N HIS A 115 3.17 1.16 9.65
CA HIS A 115 3.25 -0.18 10.26
C HIS A 115 4.63 -0.82 10.12
N ARG A 116 5.59 -0.15 9.48
CA ARG A 116 6.98 -0.61 9.29
C ARG A 116 7.96 0.03 10.27
N TYR A 117 7.50 0.98 11.09
CA TYR A 117 8.38 1.62 12.05
C TYR A 117 8.77 0.64 13.17
N ARG A 118 10.07 0.58 13.45
CA ARG A 118 10.63 -0.12 14.60
C ARG A 118 11.88 0.62 15.05
N ALA A 119 11.94 1.02 16.32
CA ALA A 119 13.17 1.57 16.89
C ALA A 119 14.21 0.45 17.11
N PRO A 120 15.51 0.69 16.85
CA PRO A 120 16.11 1.89 16.28
C PRO A 120 16.18 1.91 14.73
N ASP A 121 15.68 0.85 14.09
CA ASP A 121 15.88 0.53 12.66
C ASP A 121 15.08 1.42 11.68
N GLY A 122 14.17 2.26 12.17
CA GLY A 122 13.32 3.14 11.36
C GLY A 122 12.25 2.38 10.57
N PHE A 123 11.99 2.78 9.32
CA PHE A 123 10.89 2.26 8.49
C PHE A 123 11.27 1.14 7.51
N ARG A 124 12.54 0.72 7.47
CA ARG A 124 13.04 -0.32 6.54
C ARG A 124 12.78 -1.74 7.08
N ASN A 125 11.61 -1.98 7.65
CA ASN A 125 11.19 -3.27 8.22
C ASN A 125 9.95 -3.81 7.49
N PRO A 126 9.67 -5.12 7.58
CA PRO A 126 8.36 -5.65 7.23
C PRO A 126 7.25 -4.99 8.05
N SER A 127 6.06 -4.85 7.47
CA SER A 127 4.89 -4.43 8.25
C SER A 127 4.61 -5.42 9.40
N VAL A 128 4.17 -4.91 10.55
CA VAL A 128 3.67 -5.73 11.66
C VAL A 128 2.49 -6.64 11.25
N TYR A 129 1.78 -6.32 10.15
CA TYR A 129 0.70 -7.14 9.58
C TYR A 129 1.15 -8.04 8.41
N CYS A 130 2.45 -8.28 8.24
CA CYS A 130 2.97 -9.04 7.11
C CYS A 130 2.31 -10.41 6.94
N ALA A 131 2.11 -11.15 8.03
CA ALA A 131 1.47 -12.47 8.01
C ALA A 131 0.00 -12.40 7.55
N ASP A 132 -0.76 -11.44 8.07
CA ASP A 132 -2.17 -11.24 7.73
C ASP A 132 -2.36 -10.77 6.30
N LEU A 133 -1.51 -9.84 5.84
CA LEU A 133 -1.48 -9.41 4.45
C LEU A 133 -1.17 -10.57 3.52
N ALA A 134 -0.20 -11.41 3.88
CA ALA A 134 0.12 -12.60 3.10
C ALA A 134 -1.04 -13.60 3.05
N HIS A 135 -1.75 -13.80 4.17
CA HIS A 135 -2.94 -14.63 4.23
C HIS A 135 -4.06 -14.07 3.33
N LEU A 136 -4.37 -12.78 3.45
CA LEU A 136 -5.39 -12.11 2.65
C LEU A 136 -5.08 -12.22 1.15
N VAL A 137 -3.88 -11.85 0.72
CA VAL A 137 -3.50 -11.86 -0.70
C VAL A 137 -3.61 -13.26 -1.30
N ARG A 138 -3.13 -14.30 -0.59
CA ARG A 138 -3.25 -15.68 -1.05
C ARG A 138 -4.71 -16.14 -1.13
N HIS A 139 -5.52 -15.77 -0.14
CA HIS A 139 -6.95 -16.09 -0.12
C HIS A 139 -7.68 -15.48 -1.31
N VAL A 140 -7.51 -14.17 -1.54
CA VAL A 140 -8.11 -13.46 -2.67
C VAL A 140 -7.64 -14.06 -4.00
N SER A 141 -6.35 -14.33 -4.15
CA SER A 141 -5.79 -14.97 -5.35
C SER A 141 -6.43 -16.34 -5.62
N ALA A 142 -6.63 -17.17 -4.59
CA ALA A 142 -7.32 -18.45 -4.73
C ALA A 142 -8.77 -18.26 -5.17
N ARG A 143 -9.51 -17.32 -4.56
CA ARG A 143 -10.90 -17.03 -4.93
C ARG A 143 -11.04 -16.53 -6.38
N LEU A 144 -10.11 -15.69 -6.85
CA LEU A 144 -10.08 -15.22 -8.23
C LEU A 144 -9.82 -16.38 -9.21
N ARG A 145 -8.88 -17.28 -8.90
CA ARG A 145 -8.61 -18.47 -9.73
C ARG A 145 -9.83 -19.39 -9.83
N THR A 146 -10.54 -19.62 -8.73
CA THR A 146 -11.80 -20.39 -8.76
C THR A 146 -12.87 -19.70 -9.60
N ALA A 147 -12.99 -18.37 -9.51
CA ALA A 147 -13.99 -17.60 -10.26
C ALA A 147 -13.70 -17.53 -11.77
N ALA A 148 -12.43 -17.53 -12.18
CA ALA A 148 -12.04 -17.50 -13.59
C ALA A 148 -12.34 -18.81 -14.34
N GLY A 149 -12.58 -19.92 -13.63
CA GLY A 149 -12.78 -21.24 -14.23
C GLY A 149 -11.52 -21.82 -14.88
N PRO A 150 -11.59 -23.03 -15.47
CA PRO A 150 -10.50 -23.58 -16.25
C PRO A 150 -10.22 -22.67 -17.46
N ARG A 151 -8.95 -22.39 -17.74
CA ARG A 151 -8.57 -21.69 -18.97
C ARG A 151 -9.03 -22.55 -20.15
N PRO A 152 -9.81 -22.02 -21.12
CA PRO A 152 -10.18 -22.80 -22.28
C PRO A 152 -8.90 -23.31 -22.94
N SER A 153 -8.83 -24.62 -23.18
CA SER A 153 -7.74 -25.23 -23.92
C SER A 153 -7.77 -24.62 -25.33
N GLY A 154 -6.80 -23.75 -25.61
CA GLY A 154 -6.61 -23.21 -26.95
C GLY A 154 -6.47 -24.38 -27.91
N LYS A 155 -7.41 -24.53 -28.84
CA LYS A 155 -7.18 -25.35 -30.02
C LYS A 155 -5.97 -24.76 -30.72
N ALA A 156 -4.93 -25.58 -30.87
CA ALA A 156 -3.87 -25.30 -31.83
C ALA A 156 -4.52 -25.37 -33.21
N ASP A 157 -4.74 -24.21 -33.83
CA ASP A 157 -5.07 -24.15 -35.25
C ASP A 157 -3.86 -24.71 -36.01
N ARG A 158 -4.13 -25.77 -36.79
CA ARG A 158 -3.21 -26.38 -37.74
C ARG A 158 -3.20 -25.60 -39.04
#